data_AF-A0A564U4J0-F1
#
_entry.id   AF-A0A564U4J0-F1
#
_cell.length_a   1.000
_cell.length_b   1.000
_cell.length_c   1.000
_cell.angle_alpha   90.00
_cell.angle_beta   90.00
_cell.angle_gamma   90.00
#
_symmetry.space_group_name_H-M   'P 1'
#
loop_
_entity.id
_entity.type
_entity.pdbx_description
1 polymer ?
#
loop_
_entity_poly.entity_id
_entity_poly.type
_entity_poly.pdbx_seq_one_letter_code
_entity_poly.pdbx_strand_id
1 'polypeptide(L)'
;MEEAEVKFRAEMDKWAAKKLNVPFVFTEFGTDTLATEHKLPAIMWSQEYQNEYLAMNFSVFDSYDFVQGELVWNFADFQTSEGVMRVNGNKKGIFTRQRQPKDAAFTFKRRWESLPLNYKGE
;
A
#
# COMPACT_ATOMS: atom_id res chain seq x y z
N MET A 1 -7.17 6.33 -10.42
CA MET A 1 -6.13 5.31 -10.22
C MET A 1 -5.55 4.77 -11.53
N GLU A 2 -6.33 4.70 -12.60
CA GLU A 2 -5.93 4.12 -13.91
C GLU A 2 -4.56 4.59 -14.44
N GLU A 3 -4.30 5.90 -14.54
CA GLU A 3 -3.02 6.40 -15.06
C GLU A 3 -1.82 5.95 -14.20
N ALA A 4 -1.99 5.92 -12.87
CA ALA A 4 -0.95 5.47 -11.95
C ALA A 4 -0.65 3.98 -12.12
N GLU A 5 -1.68 3.16 -12.32
CA GLU A 5 -1.52 1.72 -12.59
C GLU A 5 -0.75 1.47 -13.88
N VAL A 6 -1.11 2.17 -14.97
CA VAL A 6 -0.41 2.06 -16.27
C VAL A 6 1.08 2.38 -16.12
N LYS A 7 1.41 3.49 -15.44
CA LYS A 7 2.80 3.89 -15.20
C LYS A 7 3.55 2.88 -14.32
N PHE A 8 2.89 2.35 -13.30
CA PHE A 8 3.51 1.39 -12.41
C PHE A 8 3.81 0.06 -13.13
N ARG A 9 2.84 -0.48 -13.88
CA ARG A 9 3.05 -1.68 -14.72
C ARG A 9 4.17 -1.48 -15.73
N ALA A 10 4.22 -0.31 -16.39
CA ALA A 10 5.29 0.00 -17.33
C ALA A 10 6.69 0.02 -16.67
N GLU A 11 6.81 0.33 -15.38
CA GLU A 11 8.05 0.19 -14.63
C GLU A 11 8.34 -1.28 -14.29
N MET A 12 7.33 -2.02 -13.82
CA MET A 12 7.45 -3.45 -13.51
C MET A 12 7.84 -4.30 -14.73
N ASP A 13 7.32 -3.97 -15.91
CA ASP A 13 7.69 -4.62 -17.17
C ASP A 13 9.17 -4.41 -17.51
N LYS A 14 9.73 -3.24 -17.19
CA LYS A 14 11.17 -2.96 -17.37
C LYS A 14 12.00 -3.81 -16.40
N TRP A 15 11.54 -4.00 -15.17
CA TRP A 15 12.19 -4.90 -14.21
C TRP A 15 12.12 -6.36 -14.64
N ALA A 16 10.95 -6.81 -15.10
CA ALA A 16 10.74 -8.16 -15.63
C ALA A 16 11.69 -8.45 -16.82
N ALA A 17 11.86 -7.48 -17.73
CA ALA A 17 12.74 -7.59 -18.89
C ALA A 17 14.22 -7.80 -18.53
N LYS A 18 14.65 -7.44 -17.32
CA LYS A 18 16.03 -7.69 -16.85
C LYS A 18 16.31 -9.15 -16.52
N LYS A 19 15.29 -9.99 -16.34
CA LYS A 19 15.41 -11.44 -16.06
C LYS A 19 16.42 -11.75 -14.93
N LEU A 20 16.35 -11.01 -13.84
CA LEU A 20 17.35 -11.08 -12.76
C LEU A 20 17.31 -12.38 -11.95
N ASN A 21 16.21 -13.15 -12.02
CA ASN A 21 16.02 -14.37 -11.25
C ASN A 21 16.25 -14.19 -9.74
N VAL A 22 15.80 -13.06 -9.19
CA VAL A 22 15.84 -12.76 -7.76
C VAL A 22 14.44 -12.33 -7.30
N PRO A 23 14.03 -12.67 -6.06
CA PRO A 23 12.75 -12.26 -5.52
C PRO A 23 12.75 -10.76 -5.21
N PHE A 24 11.63 -10.09 -5.50
CA PHE A 24 11.41 -8.69 -5.21
C PHE A 24 10.46 -8.56 -4.02
N VAL A 25 10.75 -7.60 -3.15
CA VAL A 25 9.90 -7.24 -2.02
C VAL A 25 9.62 -5.74 -2.08
N PHE A 26 8.36 -5.36 -2.08
CA PHE A 26 8.00 -3.96 -1.87
C PHE A 26 8.14 -3.64 -0.40
N THR A 27 9.10 -2.79 -0.06
CA THR A 27 9.40 -2.42 1.33
C THR A 27 8.62 -1.21 1.82
N GLU A 28 8.13 -0.38 0.90
CA GLU A 28 7.28 0.77 1.20
C GLU A 28 6.28 1.03 0.06
N PHE A 29 5.01 1.18 0.43
CA PHE A 29 3.92 1.71 -0.40
C PHE A 29 2.82 2.18 0.55
N GLY A 30 2.07 3.23 0.18
CA GLY A 30 1.02 3.79 1.04
C GLY A 30 0.76 5.27 0.80
N THR A 31 -0.38 5.76 1.28
CA THR A 31 -0.83 7.15 1.17
C THR A 31 -1.14 7.70 2.56
N ASP A 32 -0.92 9.00 2.78
CA ASP A 32 -1.33 9.60 4.05
C ASP A 32 -2.86 9.60 4.13
N THR A 33 -3.40 9.25 5.30
CA THR A 33 -4.85 9.05 5.52
C THR A 33 -5.20 9.49 6.94
N LEU A 34 -6.16 10.42 7.07
CA LEU A 34 -6.71 10.80 8.36
C LEU A 34 -7.82 9.81 8.75
N ALA A 35 -7.79 9.31 9.98
CA ALA A 35 -8.77 8.33 10.46
C ALA A 35 -10.21 8.85 10.53
N THR A 36 -10.42 10.16 10.40
CA THR A 36 -11.73 10.82 10.44
C THR A 36 -12.24 11.24 9.05
N GLU A 37 -11.40 11.17 8.02
CA GLU A 37 -11.72 11.72 6.71
C GLU A 37 -12.32 10.63 5.80
N HIS A 38 -13.58 10.83 5.42
CA HIS A 38 -14.31 9.97 4.50
C HIS A 38 -14.90 10.81 3.37
N LYS A 39 -14.86 10.28 2.13
CA LYS A 39 -15.48 10.97 0.99
C LYS A 39 -15.89 10.02 -0.13
N LEU A 40 -17.02 10.35 -0.76
CA LEU A 40 -17.47 9.77 -2.02
C LEU A 40 -17.67 10.90 -3.06
N PRO A 41 -16.92 10.93 -4.18
CA PRO A 41 -15.83 10.02 -4.54
C PRO A 41 -14.60 10.19 -3.63
N ALA A 42 -13.74 9.17 -3.58
CA ALA A 42 -12.52 9.16 -2.81
C ALA A 42 -11.58 10.32 -3.20
N ILE A 43 -10.88 10.88 -2.23
CA ILE A 43 -9.85 11.91 -2.43
C ILE A 43 -8.58 11.57 -1.64
N MET A 44 -7.43 12.07 -2.06
CA MET A 44 -6.21 11.98 -1.24
C MET A 44 -6.51 12.43 0.19
N TRP A 45 -5.97 11.70 1.18
CA TRP A 45 -6.23 11.81 2.62
C TRP A 45 -7.50 11.13 3.17
N SER A 46 -8.48 10.76 2.34
CA SER A 46 -9.64 9.97 2.77
C SER A 46 -9.31 8.48 2.97
N GLN A 47 -10.09 7.80 3.81
CA GLN A 47 -9.98 6.35 4.03
C GLN A 47 -10.26 5.56 2.74
N GLU A 48 -11.25 5.98 1.95
CA GLU A 48 -11.61 5.33 0.69
C GLU A 48 -10.45 5.38 -0.31
N TYR A 49 -9.73 6.50 -0.39
CA TYR A 49 -8.57 6.62 -1.29
C TYR A 49 -7.40 5.72 -0.85
N GLN A 50 -7.21 5.50 0.45
CA GLN A 50 -6.23 4.52 0.95
C GLN A 50 -6.58 3.12 0.44
N ASN A 51 -7.85 2.72 0.54
CA ASN A 51 -8.32 1.43 0.06
C ASN A 51 -8.21 1.27 -1.46
N GLU A 52 -8.61 2.28 -2.24
CA GLU A 52 -8.48 2.26 -3.71
C GLU A 52 -7.01 2.18 -4.15
N TYR A 53 -6.12 2.92 -3.48
CA TYR A 53 -4.68 2.88 -3.75
C TYR A 53 -4.11 1.49 -3.45
N LEU A 54 -4.45 0.90 -2.29
CA LEU A 54 -3.98 -0.42 -1.89
C LEU A 54 -4.48 -1.50 -2.85
N ALA A 55 -5.76 -1.46 -3.25
CA ALA A 55 -6.33 -2.41 -4.19
C ALA A 55 -5.59 -2.41 -5.54
N MET A 56 -5.26 -1.22 -6.06
CA MET A 56 -4.46 -1.09 -7.29
C MET A 56 -3.06 -1.68 -7.11
N ASN A 57 -2.37 -1.37 -6.01
CA ASN A 57 -1.03 -1.91 -5.75
C ASN A 57 -1.05 -3.44 -5.62
N PHE A 58 -2.02 -4.01 -4.91
CA PHE A 58 -2.18 -5.47 -4.81
C PHE A 58 -2.41 -6.12 -6.18
N SER A 59 -3.26 -5.53 -7.01
CA SER A 59 -3.48 -5.99 -8.40
C SER A 59 -2.20 -6.00 -9.22
N VAL A 60 -1.36 -4.96 -9.09
CA VAL A 60 -0.05 -4.92 -9.73
C VAL A 60 0.86 -6.01 -9.15
N PHE A 61 1.01 -6.11 -7.83
CA PHE A 61 1.87 -7.13 -7.19
C PHE A 61 1.46 -8.55 -7.61
N ASP A 62 0.17 -8.82 -7.73
CA ASP A 62 -0.38 -10.13 -8.12
C ASP A 62 -0.17 -10.48 -9.58
N SER A 63 0.18 -9.50 -10.42
CA SER A 63 0.45 -9.72 -11.84
C SER A 63 1.90 -10.10 -12.16
N TYR A 64 2.81 -10.08 -11.18
CA TYR A 64 4.23 -10.33 -11.40
C TYR A 64 4.76 -11.38 -10.41
N ASP A 65 5.07 -12.58 -10.91
CA ASP A 65 5.50 -13.72 -10.09
C ASP A 65 6.79 -13.46 -9.28
N PHE A 66 7.66 -12.58 -9.77
CA PHE A 66 8.89 -12.22 -9.06
C PHE A 66 8.63 -11.34 -7.82
N VAL A 67 7.41 -10.84 -7.61
CA VAL A 67 7.03 -10.09 -6.40
C VAL A 67 6.62 -11.08 -5.31
N GLN A 68 7.49 -11.23 -4.31
CA GLN A 68 7.45 -12.26 -3.28
C GLN A 68 7.22 -11.69 -1.87
N GLY A 69 6.96 -10.38 -1.75
CA GLY A 69 6.64 -9.76 -0.46
C GLY A 69 6.09 -8.34 -0.57
N GLU A 70 5.19 -8.00 0.35
CA GLU A 70 4.51 -6.71 0.45
C GLU A 70 4.57 -6.18 1.90
N LEU A 71 5.47 -5.23 2.16
CA LEU A 71 5.62 -4.55 3.44
C LEU A 71 5.11 -3.11 3.29
N VAL A 72 3.90 -2.87 3.79
CA VAL A 72 3.24 -1.57 3.66
C VAL A 72 3.89 -0.50 4.55
N TRP A 73 3.99 0.73 4.04
CA TRP A 73 4.38 1.87 4.84
C TRP A 73 3.14 2.62 5.33
N ASN A 74 2.80 2.63 6.62
CA ASN A 74 3.53 2.03 7.76
C ASN A 74 2.55 1.26 8.66
N PHE A 75 3.07 0.48 9.61
CA PHE A 75 2.26 -0.15 10.63
C PHE A 75 1.36 0.87 11.36
N ALA A 76 1.93 1.95 11.88
CA ALA A 76 1.15 2.97 12.60
C ALA A 76 1.61 4.39 12.26
N ASP A 77 0.71 5.36 12.42
CA ASP A 77 1.06 6.77 12.34
C ASP A 77 2.18 7.11 13.35
N PHE A 78 3.14 7.94 12.94
CA PHE A 78 4.32 8.26 13.75
C PHE A 78 4.74 9.73 13.62
N GLN A 79 5.58 10.19 14.55
CA GLN A 79 6.02 11.59 14.61
C GLN A 79 7.09 11.88 13.54
N THR A 80 7.02 13.06 12.94
CA THR A 80 8.08 13.62 12.08
C THR A 80 8.42 15.03 12.55
N SER A 81 9.44 15.64 11.96
CA SER A 81 9.60 17.10 12.02
C SER A 81 8.36 17.80 11.47
N GLU A 82 8.19 19.06 11.87
CA GLU A 82 7.14 19.93 11.36
C GLU A 82 7.35 20.25 9.88
N GLY A 83 6.25 20.42 9.15
CA GLY A 83 6.27 20.82 7.75
C GLY A 83 4.87 20.82 7.16
N VAL A 84 4.66 21.61 6.10
CA VAL A 84 3.33 21.80 5.48
C VAL A 84 2.72 20.50 4.93
N MET A 85 3.56 19.49 4.64
CA MET A 85 3.14 18.15 4.18
C MET A 85 2.98 17.13 5.32
N ARG A 86 3.06 17.55 6.58
CA ARG A 86 3.03 16.67 7.76
C ARG A 86 1.95 17.15 8.73
N VAL A 87 0.77 16.53 8.64
CA VAL A 87 -0.34 16.81 9.56
C VAL A 87 -0.04 16.15 10.90
N ASN A 88 0.72 16.85 11.74
CA ASN A 88 1.22 16.35 13.04
C ASN A 88 1.89 14.96 12.92
N GLY A 89 2.93 14.87 12.09
CA GLY A 89 3.63 13.62 11.78
C GLY A 89 3.20 12.98 10.46
N ASN A 90 3.61 11.72 10.26
CA ASN A 90 3.20 10.88 9.14
C ASN A 90 1.83 10.24 9.43
N LYS A 91 0.97 10.14 8.41
CA LYS A 91 -0.39 9.60 8.50
C LYS A 91 -0.64 8.42 7.57
N LYS A 92 0.43 7.77 7.07
CA LYS A 92 0.35 6.58 6.21
C LYS A 92 0.03 5.29 6.97
N GLY A 93 -0.12 5.36 8.29
CA GLY A 93 -0.33 4.19 9.14
C GLY A 93 -1.59 3.42 8.75
N ILE A 94 -1.49 2.09 8.78
CA ILE A 94 -2.64 1.17 8.78
C ILE A 94 -3.42 1.29 10.09
N PHE A 95 -2.69 1.54 11.18
CA PHE A 95 -3.24 1.89 12.48
C PHE A 95 -2.94 3.36 12.81
N THR A 96 -3.79 3.95 13.64
CA THR A 96 -3.51 5.25 14.26
C THR A 96 -2.32 5.13 15.22
N ARG A 97 -1.78 6.27 15.64
CA ARG A 97 -0.73 6.29 16.67
C ARG A 97 -1.23 5.75 18.01
N GLN A 98 -2.54 5.72 18.26
CA GLN A 98 -3.17 5.12 19.44
C GLN A 98 -3.48 3.62 19.24
N ARG A 99 -2.98 3.02 18.16
CA ARG A 99 -3.11 1.58 17.81
C ARG A 99 -4.56 1.15 17.57
N GLN A 100 -5.41 2.08 17.14
CA GLN A 100 -6.75 1.77 16.65
C GLN A 100 -6.72 1.59 15.13
N PRO A 101 -7.53 0.68 14.56
CA PRO A 101 -7.52 0.42 13.13
C PRO A 101 -8.09 1.60 12.33
N LYS A 102 -7.50 1.86 11.17
CA LYS A 102 -8.18 2.52 10.04
C LYS A 102 -8.86 1.46 9.18
N ASP A 103 -9.64 1.87 8.18
CA ASP A 103 -10.33 0.96 7.27
C ASP A 103 -9.36 0.01 6.54
N ALA A 104 -8.17 0.52 6.19
CA ALA A 104 -7.12 -0.27 5.56
C ALA A 104 -6.66 -1.47 6.40
N ALA A 105 -6.78 -1.43 7.73
CA ALA A 105 -6.45 -2.57 8.59
C ALA A 105 -7.35 -3.78 8.28
N PHE A 106 -8.63 -3.55 8.00
CA PHE A 106 -9.57 -4.60 7.60
C PHE A 106 -9.32 -5.08 6.18
N THR A 107 -8.89 -4.19 5.27
CA THR A 107 -8.46 -4.53 3.91
C THR A 107 -7.26 -5.49 3.94
N PHE A 108 -6.22 -5.17 4.71
CA PHE A 108 -5.06 -6.04 4.88
C PHE A 108 -5.41 -7.35 5.58
N LYS A 109 -6.21 -7.32 6.65
CA LYS A 109 -6.64 -8.54 7.35
C LYS A 109 -7.31 -9.53 6.40
N ARG A 110 -8.28 -9.08 5.59
CA ARG A 110 -8.95 -9.94 4.61
C ARG A 110 -7.98 -10.53 3.58
N ARG A 111 -7.08 -9.69 3.03
CA ARG A 111 -6.10 -10.13 2.04
C ARG A 111 -5.12 -11.14 2.63
N TRP A 112 -4.40 -10.77 3.69
CA TRP A 112 -3.34 -11.59 4.26
C TRP A 112 -3.83 -12.90 4.85
N GLU A 113 -5.06 -12.95 5.41
CA GLU A 113 -5.64 -14.22 5.85
C GLU A 113 -6.15 -15.10 4.70
N SER A 114 -6.37 -14.53 3.50
CA SER A 114 -6.79 -15.29 2.32
C SER A 114 -5.62 -15.88 1.51
N LEU A 115 -4.41 -15.33 1.68
CA LEU A 115 -3.22 -15.80 0.97
C LEU A 115 -2.56 -16.96 1.74
N PRO A 116 -2.22 -18.08 1.08
CA PRO A 116 -1.45 -19.13 1.72
C PRO A 116 -0.03 -18.67 2.04
N LEU A 117 0.64 -19.31 3.00
CA LEU A 117 2.02 -18.96 3.38
C LEU A 117 3.01 -19.05 2.20
N ASN A 118 2.80 -20.00 1.30
CA ASN A 118 3.59 -20.18 0.07
C ASN A 118 2.97 -19.48 -1.15
N TYR A 119 2.20 -18.40 -0.96
CA TYR A 119 1.64 -17.66 -2.08
C TYR A 119 2.74 -17.18 -3.04
N LYS A 120 2.66 -17.60 -4.32
CA LYS A 120 3.67 -17.42 -5.37
C LYS A 120 5.04 -18.08 -5.10
N GLY A 121 5.16 -18.86 -4.04
CA GLY A 121 6.29 -19.76 -3.81
C GLY A 121 5.96 -21.17 -4.30
N GLU A 122 6.99 -21.93 -4.68
CA GLU A 122 6.88 -23.38 -4.92
C GLU A 122 6.55 -24.14 -3.62
#